data_AF-A0A528N0P6-F1
#
_entry.id   AF-A0A528N0P6-F1
#
_cell.length_a   1.000
_cell.length_b   1.000
_cell.length_c   1.000
_cell.angle_alpha   90.00
_cell.angle_beta   90.00
_cell.angle_gamma   90.00
#
_symmetry.space_group_name_H-M   'P 1'
#
loop_
_entity.id
_entity.type
_entity.pdbx_description
1 polymer ?
#
loop_
_entity_poly.entity_id
_entity_poly.type
_entity_poly.pdbx_seq_one_letter_code
_entity_poly.pdbx_strand_id
1 'polypeptide(L)' 'QSHARALISVAGTKARAMLAKLSSLDLHPAAFPIGTAAATSIDHTSVNLWRGNDRPDGQPVFNVLVFATFAESLW' A
#
# COMPACT_ATOMS: atom_id res chain seq x y z
N GLN A 1 -8.14 -8.09 16.53
CA GLN A 1 -9.26 -7.46 15.79
C GLN A 1 -8.99 -7.59 14.29
N SER A 2 -9.42 -8.69 13.65
CA SER A 2 -9.21 -8.98 12.22
C SER A 2 -10.49 -8.85 11.38
N HIS A 3 -11.68 -8.87 11.99
CA HIS A 3 -12.96 -8.80 11.28
C HIS A 3 -13.25 -7.44 10.64
N ALA A 4 -12.58 -6.37 11.07
CA ALA A 4 -12.88 -5.01 10.63
C ALA A 4 -11.98 -4.50 9.49
N ARG A 5 -11.00 -5.29 9.00
CA ARG A 5 -9.99 -4.77 8.06
C ARG A 5 -9.80 -5.69 6.86
N ALA A 6 -9.57 -5.08 5.70
CA ALA A 6 -9.20 -5.75 4.47
C ALA A 6 -7.72 -5.46 4.16
N LEU A 7 -7.04 -6.48 3.66
CA LEU A 7 -5.67 -6.38 3.15
C LEU A 7 -5.69 -6.42 1.63
N ILE A 8 -5.20 -5.36 1.00
CA ILE A 8 -5.03 -5.25 -0.45
C ILE A 8 -3.53 -5.29 -0.74
N SER A 9 -3.09 -6.22 -1.59
CA SER A 9 -1.70 -6.32 -2.03
C SER A 9 -1.59 -5.82 -3.47
N VAL A 10 -0.75 -4.82 -3.69
CA VAL A 10 -0.50 -4.20 -4.98
C VAL A 10 0.94 -4.48 -5.38
N ALA A 11 1.12 -5.09 -6.55
CA ALA A 11 2.44 -5.45 -7.04
C ALA A 11 2.57 -5.23 -8.54
N GLY A 12 3.82 -5.15 -8.99
CA GLY A 12 4.17 -4.95 -10.39
C GLY A 12 4.81 -3.59 -10.67
N THR A 13 5.25 -3.41 -11.92
CA THR A 13 6.09 -2.27 -12.33
C THR A 13 5.41 -0.92 -12.10
N LYS A 14 4.07 -0.88 -12.20
CA LYS A 14 3.26 0.33 -12.04
C LYS A 14 2.76 0.56 -10.61
N ALA A 15 3.05 -0.31 -9.65
CA ALA A 15 2.51 -0.22 -8.29
C ALA A 15 2.87 1.11 -7.61
N ARG A 16 4.14 1.54 -7.72
CA ARG A 16 4.60 2.83 -7.18
C ARG A 16 3.87 4.01 -7.81
N ALA A 17 3.78 4.02 -9.14
CA ALA A 17 3.14 5.10 -9.88
C ALA A 17 1.63 5.19 -9.61
N MET A 18 0.96 4.05 -9.41
CA MET A 18 -0.44 4.00 -9.01
C MET A 18 -0.63 4.55 -7.59
N LEU A 19 0.15 4.07 -6.61
CA LEU A 19 0.03 4.49 -5.21
C LEU A 19 0.45 5.96 -4.99
N ALA A 20 1.38 6.48 -5.78
CA ALA A 20 1.76 7.90 -5.75
C ALA A 20 0.61 8.84 -6.17
N LYS A 21 -0.40 8.35 -6.91
CA LYS A 21 -1.63 9.13 -7.19
C LYS A 21 -2.58 9.17 -6.01
N LEU A 22 -2.43 8.22 -5.09
CA LEU A 22 -3.37 7.96 -4.00
C LEU A 22 -2.84 8.44 -2.65
N SER A 23 -1.55 8.75 -2.56
CA SER A 23 -0.85 9.10 -1.33
C SER A 23 0.25 10.12 -1.60
N SER A 24 0.53 10.99 -0.62
CA SER A 24 1.63 11.94 -0.64
C SER A 24 2.97 11.34 -0.18
N LEU A 25 3.03 10.04 0.09
CA LEU A 25 4.26 9.36 0.51
C LEU A 25 5.25 9.25 -0.65
N ASP A 26 6.53 9.53 -0.38
CA ASP A 26 7.61 9.16 -1.29
C ASP A 26 7.82 7.65 -1.26
N LEU A 27 7.42 6.97 -2.33
CA LEU A 27 7.54 5.53 -2.48
C LEU A 27 8.79 5.12 -3.27
N HIS A 28 9.79 5.99 -3.43
CA HIS A 28 11.08 5.64 -4.02
C HIS A 28 11.83 4.60 -3.16
N PRO A 29 12.59 3.63 -3.74
CA PRO A 29 13.23 2.57 -2.94
C PRO A 29 14.17 3.06 -1.85
N ALA A 30 14.80 4.23 -2.06
CA ALA A 30 15.69 4.83 -1.08
C ALA A 30 14.94 5.46 0.12
N ALA A 31 13.74 5.99 -0.10
CA ALA A 31 12.94 6.65 0.94
C ALA A 31 11.99 5.68 1.65
N PHE A 32 11.51 4.66 0.93
CA PHE A 32 10.58 3.65 1.43
C PHE A 32 11.09 2.23 1.12
N PRO A 33 12.19 1.79 1.78
CA PRO A 33 12.78 0.48 1.56
C PRO A 33 11.88 -0.66 2.06
N ILE A 34 12.20 -1.89 1.66
CA ILE A 34 11.51 -3.10 2.13
C ILE A 34 11.49 -3.15 3.67
N GLY A 35 10.34 -3.48 4.25
CA GLY A 35 10.11 -3.48 5.69
C GLY A 35 9.60 -2.15 6.25
N THR A 36 9.60 -1.07 5.47
CA THR A 36 9.06 0.22 5.91
C THR A 36 7.53 0.19 5.92
N ALA A 37 6.93 0.84 6.92
CA ALA A 37 5.49 1.05 7.05
C ALA A 37 5.19 2.50 7.42
N ALA A 38 4.05 3.00 6.96
CA ALA A 38 3.55 4.31 7.31
C ALA A 38 2.02 4.29 7.46
N ALA A 39 1.51 5.00 8.46
CA ALA A 39 0.10 5.38 8.52
C ALA A 39 -0.10 6.59 7.60
N THR A 40 -1.06 6.50 6.70
CA THR A 40 -1.39 7.57 5.74
C THR A 40 -2.89 7.55 5.47
N SER A 41 -3.36 8.44 4.59
CA SER A 41 -4.71 8.41 4.06
C SER A 41 -4.70 8.23 2.55
N ILE A 42 -5.63 7.43 2.04
CA ILE A 42 -5.97 7.35 0.61
C ILE A 42 -7.44 7.75 0.48
N ASP A 43 -7.76 8.72 -0.36
CA ASP A 43 -9.13 9.23 -0.56
C ASP A 43 -9.86 9.49 0.77
N HIS A 44 -9.22 10.30 1.64
CA HIS A 44 -9.68 10.62 3.00
C HIS A 44 -9.87 9.43 3.97
N THR A 45 -9.55 8.21 3.55
CA THR A 45 -9.64 7.01 4.38
C THR A 45 -8.29 6.67 5.00
N SER A 46 -8.24 6.54 6.32
CA SER A 46 -7.02 6.16 7.03
C SER A 46 -6.62 4.71 6.73
N VAL A 47 -5.38 4.53 6.27
CA VAL A 47 -4.80 3.23 5.91
C VAL A 47 -3.41 3.06 6.53
N ASN A 48 -3.00 1.80 6.71
CA ASN A 48 -1.59 1.48 6.90
C ASN A 48 -1.04 0.96 5.59
N LEU A 49 0.01 1.60 5.07
CA LEU A 49 0.75 1.18 3.88
C LEU A 49 2.10 0.62 4.31
N TRP A 50 2.49 -0.55 3.81
CA TRP A 50 3.83 -1.07 4.03
C TRP A 50 4.44 -1.71 2.80
N ARG A 51 5.78 -1.75 2.80
CA ARG A 51 6.59 -2.36 1.75
C ARG A 51 6.92 -3.80 2.12
N GLY A 52 6.33 -4.74 1.39
CA GLY A 52 6.67 -6.17 1.50
C GLY A 52 7.95 -6.50 0.72
N ASN A 53 8.36 -7.77 0.79
CA ASN A 53 9.44 -8.29 -0.06
C ASN A 53 9.07 -8.18 -1.54
N ASP A 54 10.08 -8.07 -2.39
CA ASP A 54 9.88 -8.15 -3.83
C ASP A 54 9.47 -9.56 -4.23
N ARG A 55 8.68 -9.64 -5.29
CA ARG A 55 8.40 -10.92 -5.93
C ARG A 55 9.68 -11.50 -6.53
N PRO A 56 9.73 -12.81 -6.83
CA PRO A 56 10.90 -13.44 -7.44
C PRO A 56 11.37 -12.80 -8.74
N ASP A 57 10.47 -12.13 -9.46
CA ASP A 57 10.74 -11.36 -10.68
C ASP A 57 11.21 -9.91 -10.42
N GLY A 58 11.52 -9.57 -9.17
CA GLY A 58 12.00 -8.25 -8.75
C GLY A 58 10.90 -7.19 -8.65
N GLN A 59 9.62 -7.55 -8.81
CA GLN A 59 8.54 -6.57 -8.77
C GLN A 59 8.26 -6.11 -7.35
N PRO A 60 8.07 -4.79 -7.14
CA PRO A 60 7.78 -4.26 -5.82
C PRO A 60 6.39 -4.71 -5.36
N VAL A 61 6.26 -4.99 -4.06
CA VAL A 61 5.00 -5.34 -3.40
C VAL A 61 4.71 -4.33 -2.29
N PHE A 62 3.55 -3.72 -2.38
CA PHE A 62 3.00 -2.84 -1.37
C PHE A 62 1.71 -3.43 -0.84
N ASN A 63 1.46 -3.23 0.44
CA ASN A 63 0.28 -3.75 1.08
C ASN A 63 -0.44 -2.61 1.78
N VAL A 64 -1.77 -2.58 1.64
CA VAL A 64 -2.65 -1.58 2.21
C VAL A 64 -3.62 -2.29 3.14
N LEU A 65 -3.62 -1.90 4.41
CA LEU A 65 -4.59 -2.36 5.40
C LEU A 65 -5.58 -1.25 5.70
N VAL A 66 -6.81 -1.44 5.25
CA VAL A 66 -7.93 -0.51 5.36
C VAL A 66 -9.06 -1.13 6.17
N PHE A 67 -9.96 -0.32 6.72
CA PHE A 67 -11.21 -0.86 7.25
C PHE A 67 -12.05 -1.49 6.14
N ALA A 68 -12.60 -2.68 6.39
CA ALA A 68 -13.27 -3.49 5.37
C ALA A 68 -14.45 -2.77 4.70
N THR A 69 -15.14 -1.89 5.42
CA THR A 69 -16.25 -1.08 4.90
C THR A 69 -15.85 -0.05 3.84
N PHE A 70 -14.57 0.28 3.74
CA PHE A 70 -14.03 1.20 2.72
C PHE A 70 -13.24 0.47 1.64
N ALA A 71 -13.12 -0.86 1.71
CA ALA A 71 -12.32 -1.63 0.76
C ALA A 71 -12.90 -1.57 -0.67
N GLU A 72 -14.22 -1.50 -0.82
CA GLU A 72 -14.87 -1.41 -2.13
C GLU A 72 -14.60 -0.07 -2.84
N SER A 73 -14.44 1.02 -2.09
CA SER A 73 -14.14 2.35 -2.66
C SER A 73 -12.71 2.49 -3.18
N LEU A 74 -11.84 1.50 -2.92
CA LEU A 74 -10.41 1.54 -3.24
C LEU A 74 -10.00 0.73 -4.49
N TRP A 75 -10.92 -0.03 -5.12
CA TRP A 75 -10.64 -0.83 -6.31
C TRP A 75 -11.49 -0.40 -7.51
#